data_AF-A0AAE5XG22-F1
#
_entry.id   AF-A0AAE5XG22-F1
#
_cell.length_a   1.000
_cell.length_b   1.000
_cell.length_c   1.000
_cell.angle_alpha   90.00
_cell.angle_beta   90.00
_cell.angle_gamma   90.00
#
_symmetry.space_group_name_H-M   'P 1'
#
loop_
_entity.id
_entity.type
_entity.pdbx_description
1 polymer ?
#
loop_
_entity_poly.entity_id
_entity_poly.type
_entity_poly.pdbx_seq_one_letter_code
_entity_poly.pdbx_strand_id
1 'polypeptide(L)'
;MKDQPETIPKEKLTAYERWELPVMGEQQETPKIKPPTAAELENIRQSAYQEGFEQGKEEGFQKGFEQGHAEGKRKGEQQGLEQGRKTGESEAVKSKSAAIDKALSHFEELAAELETPIRKHQDEVEEALLNLVLAISRAVVFRELKVDRSQILRVLQEALAALPNTEELVTIYLHPQDLAFAKEHLPPERGTRYQADAALMEGGCRVETRHTLLDFTVEKRFQTTVQQMLSRHSDGVSMQETKDFTDQMGEMSDLHRDLLEKNAEASQPAPEAATEPSKAEEGEADKLKQASSETQETPEGDDESG
;
A
#
# COMPACT_ATOMS: atom_id res chain seq x y z
N MET A 1 -9.32 34.47 -61.80
CA MET A 1 -10.62 34.33 -62.48
C MET A 1 -10.63 35.25 -63.68
N LYS A 2 -10.64 34.70 -64.90
CA LYS A 2 -10.69 35.46 -66.16
C LYS A 2 -12.16 35.63 -66.53
N ASP A 3 -12.68 36.85 -66.47
CA ASP A 3 -13.96 37.21 -67.06
C ASP A 3 -13.88 37.00 -68.58
N GLN A 4 -14.63 36.02 -69.08
CA GLN A 4 -14.92 35.91 -70.50
C GLN A 4 -16.19 36.73 -70.77
N PRO A 5 -16.18 37.70 -71.70
CA PRO A 5 -17.37 38.50 -71.98
C PRO A 5 -18.43 37.63 -72.68
N GLU A 6 -19.66 37.66 -72.16
CA GLU A 6 -20.83 37.02 -72.76
C GLU A 6 -21.08 37.55 -74.17
N THR A 7 -20.73 36.76 -75.19
CA THR A 7 -21.02 37.06 -76.59
C THR A 7 -22.51 36.90 -76.86
N ILE A 8 -23.17 38.00 -77.22
CA ILE A 8 -24.60 38.05 -77.57
C ILE A 8 -24.84 37.20 -78.84
N PRO A 9 -25.73 36.19 -78.80
CA PRO A 9 -26.00 35.31 -79.94
C PRO A 9 -26.69 36.07 -81.10
N LYS A 10 -26.33 35.72 -82.33
CA LYS A 10 -26.69 36.44 -83.58
C LYS A 10 -28.20 36.60 -83.83
N GLU A 11 -29.03 35.79 -83.17
CA GLU A 11 -30.50 35.82 -83.29
C GLU A 11 -31.17 36.94 -82.46
N LYS A 12 -30.42 37.59 -81.55
CA LYS A 12 -30.87 38.75 -80.77
C LYS A 12 -30.44 40.11 -81.34
N LEU A 13 -29.87 40.11 -82.55
CA LEU A 13 -29.55 41.36 -83.27
C LEU A 13 -30.84 41.94 -83.84
N THR A 14 -31.42 42.93 -83.15
CA THR A 14 -32.49 43.75 -83.71
C THR A 14 -31.97 44.51 -84.93
N ALA A 15 -32.81 44.62 -85.97
CA ALA A 15 -32.48 45.33 -87.19
C ALA A 15 -31.99 46.76 -86.87
N TYR A 16 -30.94 47.21 -87.57
CA TYR A 16 -30.29 48.51 -87.37
C TYR A 16 -31.33 49.65 -87.37
N GLU A 17 -31.64 50.19 -86.19
CA GLU A 17 -32.41 51.43 -86.06
C GLU A 17 -31.48 52.62 -86.28
N ARG A 18 -31.86 53.50 -87.19
CA ARG A 18 -31.09 54.70 -87.51
C ARG A 18 -31.10 55.61 -86.28
N TRP A 19 -29.92 55.87 -85.72
CA TRP A 19 -29.75 56.76 -84.58
C TRP A 19 -30.23 58.17 -84.96
N GLU A 20 -31.26 58.68 -84.29
CA GLU A 20 -31.77 60.04 -84.50
C GLU A 20 -31.29 60.92 -83.34
N LEU A 21 -30.59 62.02 -83.67
CA LEU A 21 -30.10 62.97 -82.68
C LEU A 21 -31.30 63.50 -81.86
N PRO A 22 -31.34 63.33 -80.52
CA PRO A 22 -32.39 63.95 -79.73
C PRO A 22 -32.29 65.47 -79.92
N VAL A 23 -33.40 66.08 -80.33
CA VAL A 23 -33.50 67.53 -80.55
C VAL A 23 -33.17 68.22 -79.24
N MET A 24 -31.97 68.77 -79.13
CA MET A 24 -31.53 69.56 -77.99
C MET A 24 -32.16 70.95 -78.13
N GLY A 25 -33.45 71.02 -77.80
CA GLY A 25 -34.32 72.13 -78.15
C GLY A 25 -35.49 72.29 -77.21
N GLU A 26 -35.28 72.08 -75.92
CA GLU A 26 -36.03 72.77 -74.87
C GLU A 26 -35.00 73.19 -73.82
N GLN A 27 -34.84 74.50 -73.64
CA GLN A 27 -34.31 75.02 -72.40
C GLN A 27 -35.30 74.59 -71.31
N GLN A 28 -35.12 73.38 -70.77
CA GLN A 28 -35.64 73.09 -69.45
C GLN A 28 -35.05 74.17 -68.56
N GLU A 29 -35.93 75.05 -68.06
CA GLU A 29 -35.59 75.99 -67.02
C GLU A 29 -34.90 75.18 -65.92
N THR A 30 -33.58 75.34 -65.83
CA THR A 30 -32.86 74.86 -64.66
C THR A 30 -33.61 75.46 -63.48
N PRO A 31 -34.24 74.65 -62.61
CA PRO A 31 -34.97 75.21 -61.49
C PRO A 31 -33.98 76.13 -60.78
N LYS A 32 -34.35 77.40 -60.60
CA LYS A 32 -33.53 78.33 -59.82
C LYS A 32 -33.49 77.78 -58.40
N ILE A 33 -32.51 76.93 -58.13
CA ILE A 33 -32.15 76.48 -56.80
C ILE A 33 -31.70 77.75 -56.11
N LYS A 34 -32.58 78.32 -55.28
CA LYS A 34 -32.20 79.43 -54.42
C LYS A 34 -31.08 78.90 -53.52
N PRO A 35 -29.90 79.55 -53.46
CA PRO A 35 -28.89 79.15 -52.49
C PRO A 35 -29.55 79.19 -51.11
N PRO A 36 -29.37 78.14 -50.28
CA PRO A 36 -30.02 78.08 -48.98
C PRO A 36 -29.71 79.35 -48.20
N THR A 37 -30.70 79.82 -47.46
CA THR A 37 -30.53 80.97 -46.58
C THR A 37 -29.46 80.62 -45.54
N ALA A 38 -28.61 81.57 -45.11
CA ALA A 38 -27.47 81.25 -44.23
C ALA A 38 -27.84 80.46 -42.95
N ALA A 39 -29.07 80.64 -42.45
CA ALA A 39 -29.64 79.86 -41.35
C ALA A 39 -29.99 78.41 -41.70
N GLU A 40 -30.41 78.13 -42.93
CA GLU A 40 -30.71 76.77 -43.41
C GLU A 40 -29.43 75.95 -43.64
N LEU A 41 -28.35 76.61 -44.09
CA LEU A 41 -27.05 75.96 -44.28
C LEU A 41 -26.43 75.51 -42.95
N GLU A 42 -26.58 76.31 -41.88
CA GLU A 42 -26.11 75.93 -40.54
C GLU A 42 -26.94 74.79 -39.95
N ASN A 43 -28.26 74.79 -40.16
CA ASN A 43 -29.11 73.66 -39.74
C ASN A 43 -28.77 72.36 -40.47
N ILE A 44 -28.46 72.42 -41.78
CA ILE A 44 -28.00 71.25 -42.54
C ILE A 44 -26.64 70.75 -42.00
N ARG A 45 -25.73 71.66 -41.63
CA ARG A 45 -24.41 71.29 -41.08
C ARG A 45 -24.51 70.66 -39.69
N GLN A 46 -25.36 71.21 -38.83
CA GLN A 46 -25.61 70.68 -37.50
C GLN A 46 -26.29 69.31 -37.55
N SER A 47 -27.32 69.14 -38.39
CA SER A 47 -27.99 67.84 -38.57
C SER A 47 -27.04 66.77 -39.13
N ALA A 48 -26.24 67.07 -40.15
CA ALA A 48 -25.25 66.13 -40.69
C ALA A 48 -24.15 65.77 -39.66
N TYR A 49 -23.74 66.73 -38.82
CA TYR A 49 -22.79 66.46 -37.74
C TYR A 49 -23.40 65.56 -36.66
N GLN A 50 -24.65 65.82 -36.26
CA GLN A 50 -25.38 65.02 -35.28
C GLN A 50 -25.56 63.58 -35.78
N GLU A 51 -26.00 63.43 -37.03
CA GLU A 51 -26.24 62.13 -37.67
C GLU A 51 -24.94 61.34 -37.84
N GLY A 52 -23.85 61.97 -38.27
CA GLY A 52 -22.54 61.32 -38.36
C GLY A 52 -21.95 60.95 -36.99
N PHE A 53 -22.21 61.76 -35.96
CA PHE A 53 -21.80 61.47 -34.58
C PHE A 53 -22.60 60.29 -33.99
N GLU A 54 -23.91 60.25 -34.21
CA GLU A 54 -24.78 59.16 -33.78
C GLU A 54 -24.43 57.86 -34.51
N GLN A 55 -24.30 57.89 -35.84
CA GLN A 55 -23.87 56.72 -36.62
C GLN A 55 -22.48 56.21 -36.19
N GLY A 56 -21.49 57.08 -36.02
CA GLY A 56 -20.15 56.68 -35.57
C GLY A 56 -20.15 56.10 -34.16
N LYS A 57 -20.97 56.64 -33.26
CA LYS A 57 -21.14 56.13 -31.90
C LYS A 57 -21.80 54.75 -31.89
N GLU A 58 -22.86 54.58 -32.68
CA GLU A 58 -23.62 53.34 -32.74
C GLU A 58 -22.80 52.22 -33.41
N GLU A 59 -22.12 52.50 -34.52
CA GLU A 59 -21.19 51.55 -35.15
C GLU A 59 -20.03 51.18 -34.22
N GLY A 60 -19.43 52.15 -33.52
CA GLY A 60 -18.34 51.91 -32.58
C GLY A 60 -18.77 51.05 -31.40
N PHE A 61 -19.97 51.32 -30.86
CA PHE A 61 -20.56 50.52 -29.79
C PHE A 61 -20.86 49.09 -30.25
N GLN A 62 -21.46 48.93 -31.43
CA GLN A 62 -21.84 47.63 -31.97
C GLN A 62 -20.61 46.77 -32.28
N LYS A 63 -19.60 47.35 -32.94
CA LYS A 63 -18.31 46.67 -33.21
C LYS A 63 -17.57 46.31 -31.93
N GLY A 64 -17.53 47.21 -30.94
CA GLY A 64 -16.90 46.94 -29.65
C GLY A 64 -17.62 45.86 -28.83
N PHE A 65 -18.96 45.86 -28.86
CA PHE A 65 -19.78 44.86 -28.20
C PHE A 65 -19.59 43.47 -28.84
N GLU A 66 -19.64 43.37 -30.17
CA GLU A 66 -19.40 42.11 -30.88
C GLU A 66 -18.00 41.56 -30.63
N GLN A 67 -16.97 42.41 -30.67
CA GLN A 67 -15.59 41.99 -30.39
C GLN A 67 -15.41 41.55 -28.93
N GLY A 68 -15.91 42.33 -27.96
CA GLY A 68 -15.81 41.98 -26.55
C GLY A 68 -16.59 40.72 -26.19
N HIS A 69 -17.77 40.53 -26.79
CA HIS A 69 -18.58 39.32 -26.61
C HIS A 69 -17.91 38.09 -27.23
N ALA A 70 -17.38 38.22 -28.45
CA ALA A 70 -16.65 37.13 -29.11
C ALA A 70 -15.38 36.74 -28.34
N GLU A 71 -14.61 37.72 -27.87
CA GLU A 71 -13.39 37.47 -27.10
C GLU A 71 -13.69 36.89 -25.71
N GLY A 72 -14.71 37.41 -25.02
CA GLY A 72 -15.17 36.92 -23.72
C GLY A 72 -15.67 35.47 -23.82
N LYS A 73 -16.47 35.15 -24.84
CA LYS A 73 -16.92 33.78 -25.11
C LYS A 73 -15.73 32.85 -25.37
N ARG A 74 -14.79 33.25 -26.23
CA ARG A 74 -13.60 32.44 -26.54
C ARG A 74 -12.74 32.19 -25.29
N LYS A 75 -12.50 33.23 -24.49
CA LYS A 75 -11.73 33.12 -23.23
C LYS A 75 -12.45 32.24 -22.21
N GLY A 76 -13.76 32.38 -22.04
CA GLY A 76 -14.57 31.57 -21.13
C GLY A 76 -14.58 30.09 -21.54
N GLU A 77 -14.72 29.79 -22.83
CA GLU A 77 -14.65 28.42 -23.36
C GLU A 77 -13.27 27.80 -23.13
N GLN A 78 -12.19 28.53 -23.41
CA GLN A 78 -10.83 28.06 -23.17
C GLN A 78 -10.56 27.79 -21.68
N GLN A 79 -10.93 28.73 -20.81
CA GLN A 79 -10.75 28.59 -19.36
C GLN A 79 -11.60 27.45 -18.79
N GLY A 80 -12.85 27.31 -19.23
CA GLY A 80 -13.73 26.22 -18.79
C GLY A 80 -13.21 24.85 -19.21
N LEU A 81 -12.67 24.74 -20.43
CA LEU A 81 -12.10 23.49 -20.94
C LEU A 81 -10.79 23.13 -20.21
N GLU A 82 -9.92 24.11 -19.95
CA GLU A 82 -8.70 23.88 -19.18
C GLU A 82 -9.00 23.49 -17.73
N GLN A 83 -9.94 24.18 -17.08
CA GLN A 83 -10.35 23.87 -15.71
C GLN A 83 -11.01 22.49 -15.64
N GLY A 84 -11.92 22.18 -16.56
CA GLY A 84 -12.57 20.86 -16.65
C GLY A 84 -11.56 19.74 -16.87
N ARG A 85 -10.53 19.97 -17.71
CA ARG A 85 -9.44 19.02 -17.92
C ARG A 85 -8.63 18.79 -16.64
N LYS A 86 -8.23 19.85 -15.94
CA LYS A 86 -7.46 19.73 -14.68
C LYS A 86 -8.26 19.02 -13.59
N THR A 87 -9.53 19.39 -13.41
CA THR A 87 -10.40 18.75 -12.42
C THR A 87 -10.62 17.27 -12.76
N GLY A 88 -10.96 16.97 -14.02
CA GLY A 88 -11.17 15.60 -14.49
C GLY A 88 -9.93 14.73 -14.41
N GLU A 89 -8.74 15.26 -14.70
CA GLU A 89 -7.47 14.55 -14.49
C GLU A 89 -7.25 14.23 -13.01
N SER A 90 -7.47 15.20 -12.12
CA SER A 90 -7.30 14.98 -10.67
C SER A 90 -8.28 13.95 -10.10
N GLU A 91 -9.54 13.99 -10.52
CA GLU A 91 -10.58 13.05 -10.09
C GLU A 91 -10.35 11.65 -10.68
N ALA A 92 -9.91 11.57 -11.94
CA ALA A 92 -9.56 10.31 -12.58
C ALA A 92 -8.36 9.65 -11.88
N VAL A 93 -7.33 10.42 -11.50
CA VAL A 93 -6.19 9.88 -10.75
C VAL A 93 -6.62 9.39 -9.38
N LYS A 94 -7.40 10.19 -8.62
CA LYS A 94 -7.89 9.80 -7.29
C LYS A 94 -8.78 8.56 -7.31
N SER A 95 -9.70 8.48 -8.26
CA SER A 95 -10.60 7.32 -8.39
C SER A 95 -9.85 6.06 -8.82
N LYS A 96 -8.89 6.17 -9.74
CA LYS A 96 -8.03 5.06 -10.13
C LYS A 96 -7.12 4.61 -8.99
N SER A 97 -6.47 5.54 -8.29
CA SER A 97 -5.61 5.20 -7.15
C SER A 97 -6.43 4.50 -6.07
N ALA A 98 -7.60 5.03 -5.70
CA ALA A 98 -8.49 4.40 -4.72
C ALA A 98 -8.95 2.99 -5.15
N ALA A 99 -9.19 2.77 -6.45
CA ALA A 99 -9.53 1.44 -6.97
C ALA A 99 -8.35 0.46 -6.89
N ILE A 100 -7.14 0.94 -7.16
CA ILE A 100 -5.90 0.15 -7.01
C ILE A 100 -5.66 -0.17 -5.53
N ASP A 101 -5.75 0.82 -4.66
CA ASP A 101 -5.54 0.66 -3.22
C ASP A 101 -6.54 -0.35 -2.63
N LYS A 102 -7.80 -0.31 -3.08
CA LYS A 102 -8.82 -1.31 -2.69
C LYS A 102 -8.51 -2.71 -3.23
N ALA A 103 -8.00 -2.81 -4.45
CA ALA A 103 -7.60 -4.10 -5.01
C ALA A 103 -6.39 -4.67 -4.26
N LEU A 104 -5.40 -3.83 -3.93
CA LEU A 104 -4.23 -4.21 -3.14
C LEU A 104 -4.63 -4.64 -1.73
N SER A 105 -5.48 -3.88 -1.04
CA SER A 105 -5.94 -4.24 0.31
C SER A 105 -6.68 -5.59 0.30
N HIS A 106 -7.51 -5.84 -0.71
CA HIS A 106 -8.18 -7.13 -0.86
C HIS A 106 -7.20 -8.28 -1.12
N PHE A 107 -6.15 -8.04 -1.92
CA PHE A 107 -5.10 -9.02 -2.14
C PHE A 107 -4.28 -9.30 -0.87
N GLU A 108 -3.96 -8.26 -0.09
CA GLU A 108 -3.27 -8.39 1.19
C GLU A 108 -4.10 -9.18 2.20
N GLU A 109 -5.42 -8.92 2.27
CA GLU A 109 -6.35 -9.69 3.09
C GLU A 109 -6.38 -11.17 2.70
N LEU A 110 -6.52 -11.47 1.40
CA LEU A 110 -6.50 -12.86 0.90
C LEU A 110 -5.15 -13.55 1.17
N ALA A 111 -4.03 -12.83 1.02
CA ALA A 111 -2.71 -13.36 1.31
C ALA A 111 -2.55 -13.69 2.80
N ALA A 112 -3.01 -12.80 3.69
CA ALA A 112 -3.01 -13.04 5.13
C ALA A 112 -3.94 -14.20 5.53
N GLU A 113 -5.10 -14.32 4.88
CA GLU A 113 -6.05 -15.41 5.12
C GLU A 113 -5.48 -16.77 4.70
N LEU A 114 -4.61 -16.82 3.69
CA LEU A 114 -3.92 -18.04 3.23
C LEU A 114 -2.76 -18.47 4.12
N GLU A 115 -2.14 -17.56 4.88
CA GLU A 115 -1.01 -17.90 5.75
C GLU A 115 -1.43 -18.82 6.91
N THR A 116 -2.59 -18.54 7.50
CA THR A 116 -3.13 -19.29 8.65
C THR A 116 -3.36 -20.78 8.36
N PRO A 117 -4.07 -21.18 7.28
CA PRO A 117 -4.27 -22.59 6.96
C PRO A 117 -2.97 -23.31 6.58
N ILE A 118 -2.00 -22.62 5.97
CA ILE A 118 -0.69 -23.21 5.66
C ILE A 118 0.04 -23.56 6.95
N ARG A 119 0.10 -22.64 7.92
CA ARG A 119 0.72 -22.90 9.24
C ARG A 119 0.02 -24.05 9.96
N LYS A 120 -1.32 -24.04 10.02
CA LYS A 120 -2.09 -25.14 10.64
C LYS A 120 -1.81 -26.48 9.99
N HIS A 121 -1.74 -26.54 8.65
CA HIS A 121 -1.42 -27.76 7.95
C HIS A 121 0.02 -28.22 8.22
N GLN A 122 0.97 -27.30 8.40
CA GLN A 122 2.33 -27.64 8.82
C GLN A 122 2.34 -28.27 10.21
N ASP A 123 1.64 -27.66 11.18
CA ASP A 123 1.52 -28.19 12.54
C ASP A 123 0.87 -29.60 12.56
N GLU A 124 -0.21 -29.78 11.78
CA GLU A 124 -0.90 -31.07 11.65
C GLU A 124 -0.01 -32.15 11.03
N VAL A 125 0.76 -31.80 10.00
CA VAL A 125 1.72 -32.72 9.37
C VAL A 125 2.86 -33.06 10.32
N GLU A 126 3.39 -32.09 11.06
CA GLU A 126 4.44 -32.32 12.05
C GLU A 126 3.96 -33.28 13.14
N GLU A 127 2.77 -33.04 13.70
CA GLU A 127 2.17 -33.93 14.70
C GLU A 127 1.94 -35.34 14.13
N ALA A 128 1.40 -35.45 12.92
CA ALA A 128 1.17 -36.73 12.26
C ALA A 128 2.46 -37.51 12.02
N LEU A 129 3.52 -36.83 11.57
CA LEU A 129 4.84 -37.43 11.36
C LEU A 129 5.45 -37.91 12.68
N LEU A 130 5.38 -37.10 13.73
CA LEU A 130 5.87 -37.47 15.05
C LEU A 130 5.13 -38.69 15.60
N ASN A 131 3.80 -38.70 15.50
CA ASN A 131 2.98 -39.83 15.91
C ASN A 131 3.30 -41.11 15.13
N LEU A 132 3.54 -41.00 13.82
CA LEU A 132 3.94 -42.13 12.98
C LEU A 132 5.30 -42.70 13.41
N VAL A 133 6.30 -41.83 13.61
CA VAL A 133 7.64 -42.25 14.04
C VAL A 133 7.60 -42.89 15.42
N LEU A 134 6.83 -42.32 16.36
CA LEU A 134 6.64 -42.91 17.68
C LEU A 134 5.96 -44.28 17.61
N ALA A 135 4.94 -44.44 16.77
CA ALA A 135 4.25 -45.71 16.59
C ALA A 135 5.19 -46.80 16.02
N ILE A 136 5.99 -46.47 15.00
CA ILE A 136 6.97 -47.39 14.41
C ILE A 136 8.04 -47.75 15.44
N SER A 137 8.61 -46.75 16.13
CA SER A 137 9.65 -46.96 17.14
C SER A 137 9.15 -47.85 18.28
N ARG A 138 7.93 -47.60 18.78
CA ARG A 138 7.30 -48.44 19.80
C ARG A 138 7.11 -49.87 19.32
N ALA A 139 6.61 -50.06 18.09
CA ALA A 139 6.40 -51.40 17.52
C ALA A 139 7.72 -52.18 17.36
N VAL A 140 8.79 -51.51 16.92
CA VAL A 140 10.13 -52.11 16.80
C VAL A 140 10.69 -52.46 18.18
N VAL A 141 10.72 -51.52 19.13
CA VAL A 141 11.25 -51.76 20.48
C VAL A 141 10.51 -52.89 21.18
N PHE A 142 9.17 -52.91 21.09
CA PHE A 142 8.37 -53.96 21.73
C PHE A 142 8.58 -55.32 21.09
N ARG A 143 8.89 -55.36 19.78
CA ARG A 143 9.27 -56.60 19.10
C ARG A 143 10.66 -57.06 19.53
N GLU A 144 11.63 -56.17 19.57
CA GLU A 144 13.00 -56.51 19.99
C GLU A 144 13.05 -57.00 21.43
N LEU A 145 12.30 -56.40 22.36
CA LEU A 145 12.24 -56.86 23.75
C LEU A 145 11.65 -58.28 23.92
N LYS A 146 10.80 -58.73 22.99
CA LYS A 146 10.32 -60.11 22.96
C LYS A 146 11.38 -61.10 22.45
N VAL A 147 12.30 -60.63 21.60
CA VAL A 147 13.35 -61.44 20.97
C VAL A 147 14.59 -61.50 21.87
N ASP A 148 15.04 -60.38 22.42
CA ASP A 148 16.22 -60.27 23.29
C ASP A 148 15.84 -59.93 24.74
N ARG A 149 15.90 -60.97 25.58
CA ARG A 149 15.60 -60.86 27.02
C ARG A 149 16.78 -60.34 27.86
N SER A 150 17.97 -60.23 27.29
CA SER A 150 19.15 -59.77 28.03
C SER A 150 19.00 -58.33 28.54
N GLN A 151 18.16 -57.53 27.89
CA GLN A 151 17.92 -56.12 28.21
C GLN A 151 17.38 -55.91 29.64
N ILE A 152 16.62 -56.87 30.20
CA ILE A 152 16.01 -56.73 31.54
C ILE A 152 17.07 -56.55 32.63
N LEU A 153 18.26 -57.16 32.48
CA LEU A 153 19.34 -57.04 33.47
C LEU A 153 19.84 -55.59 33.58
N ARG A 154 19.95 -54.89 32.44
CA ARG A 154 20.33 -53.48 32.43
C ARG A 154 19.26 -52.61 33.09
N VAL A 155 17.99 -52.89 32.83
CA VAL A 155 16.87 -52.16 33.46
C VAL A 155 16.86 -52.37 34.97
N LEU A 156 17.11 -53.59 35.41
CA LEU A 156 17.14 -53.94 36.83
C LEU A 156 18.30 -53.24 37.56
N GLN A 157 19.48 -53.19 36.95
CA GLN A 157 20.63 -52.45 37.48
C GLN A 157 20.36 -50.94 37.55
N GLU A 158 19.73 -50.37 36.52
CA GLU A 158 19.34 -48.96 36.47
C GLU A 158 18.31 -48.63 37.56
N ALA A 159 17.30 -49.49 37.74
CA ALA A 159 16.27 -49.34 38.76
C ALA A 159 16.84 -49.46 40.19
N LEU A 160 17.78 -50.38 40.41
CA LEU A 160 18.48 -50.51 41.69
C LEU A 160 19.42 -49.33 41.97
N ALA A 161 20.10 -48.80 40.95
CA ALA A 161 20.96 -47.62 41.10
C ALA A 161 20.17 -46.31 41.35
N ALA A 162 18.91 -46.25 40.92
CA ALA A 162 18.02 -45.13 41.17
C ALA A 162 17.47 -45.09 42.61
N LEU A 163 17.59 -46.19 43.36
CA LEU A 163 17.18 -46.23 44.77
C LEU A 163 18.24 -45.56 45.66
N PRO A 164 17.83 -44.79 46.69
CA PRO A 164 18.75 -44.38 47.74
C PRO A 164 19.24 -45.62 48.52
N ASN A 165 20.54 -45.68 48.88
CA ASN A 165 21.23 -46.80 49.54
C ASN A 165 20.68 -47.25 50.93
N THR A 166 19.48 -46.83 51.32
CA THR A 166 18.95 -46.90 52.69
C THR A 166 17.80 -47.90 52.86
N GLU A 167 17.39 -48.63 51.82
CA GLU A 167 16.21 -49.50 51.88
C GLU A 167 16.55 -51.00 51.96
N GLU A 168 16.34 -51.59 53.15
CA GLU A 168 16.65 -53.00 53.44
C GLU A 168 15.63 -54.01 52.88
N LEU A 169 14.50 -53.56 52.33
CA LEU A 169 13.42 -54.40 51.81
C LEU A 169 12.84 -53.82 50.52
N VAL A 170 13.24 -54.40 49.38
CA VAL A 170 12.85 -53.98 48.03
C VAL A 170 12.06 -55.11 47.38
N THR A 171 10.84 -54.84 46.92
CA THR A 171 10.03 -55.81 46.17
C THR A 171 10.03 -55.43 44.69
N ILE A 172 10.48 -56.34 43.84
CA ILE A 172 10.60 -56.12 42.40
C ILE A 172 9.57 -57.00 41.69
N TYR A 173 8.64 -56.38 41.00
CA TYR A 173 7.64 -57.03 40.16
C TYR A 173 8.16 -57.12 38.73
N LEU A 174 8.09 -58.33 38.18
CA LEU A 174 8.56 -58.67 36.84
C LEU A 174 7.54 -59.57 36.14
N HIS A 175 7.56 -59.59 34.82
CA HIS A 175 6.80 -60.59 34.06
C HIS A 175 7.32 -62.01 34.40
N PRO A 176 6.45 -63.05 34.50
CA PRO A 176 6.84 -64.41 34.86
C PRO A 176 7.97 -65.00 33.99
N GLN A 177 8.05 -64.62 32.71
CA GLN A 177 9.12 -65.08 31.82
C GLN A 177 10.48 -64.42 32.14
N ASP A 178 10.47 -63.15 32.55
CA ASP A 178 11.68 -62.41 32.89
C ASP A 178 12.17 -62.72 34.30
N LEU A 179 11.25 -63.10 35.20
CA LEU A 179 11.59 -63.53 36.55
C LEU A 179 12.46 -64.79 36.56
N ALA A 180 12.24 -65.73 35.64
CA ALA A 180 13.07 -66.92 35.49
C ALA A 180 14.51 -66.54 35.10
N PHE A 181 14.64 -65.66 34.10
CA PHE A 181 15.92 -65.17 33.61
C PHE A 181 16.67 -64.30 34.63
N ALA A 182 15.95 -63.42 35.34
CA ALA A 182 16.51 -62.55 36.37
C ALA A 182 17.04 -63.34 37.57
N LYS A 183 16.36 -64.40 38.00
CA LYS A 183 16.83 -65.28 39.09
C LYS A 183 18.10 -66.05 38.75
N GLU A 184 18.29 -66.38 37.47
CA GLU A 184 19.46 -67.12 37.00
C GLU A 184 20.70 -66.23 36.91
N HIS A 185 20.53 -64.97 36.50
CA HIS A 185 21.65 -64.06 36.21
C HIS A 185 21.90 -62.99 37.27
N LEU A 186 20.93 -62.68 38.13
CA LEU A 186 21.11 -61.75 39.25
C LEU A 186 20.71 -62.45 40.58
N PRO A 187 21.69 -62.95 41.35
CA PRO A 187 21.39 -63.54 42.64
C PRO A 187 20.75 -62.48 43.56
N PRO A 188 19.73 -62.83 44.35
CA PRO A 188 19.10 -61.87 45.26
C PRO A 188 20.11 -61.40 46.30
N GLU A 189 20.47 -60.11 46.25
CA GLU A 189 21.20 -59.47 47.34
C GLU A 189 20.31 -59.34 48.59
N ARG A 190 20.93 -59.05 49.74
CA ARG A 190 20.23 -58.98 51.03
C ARG A 190 19.14 -57.91 50.97
N GLY A 191 17.88 -58.32 51.02
CA GLY A 191 16.73 -57.42 51.06
C GLY A 191 15.84 -57.39 49.81
N THR A 192 16.24 -58.03 48.71
CA THR A 192 15.47 -58.01 47.45
C THR A 192 14.54 -59.22 47.33
N ARG A 193 13.26 -58.98 47.07
CA ARG A 193 12.26 -60.01 46.79
C ARG A 193 11.71 -59.84 45.37
N TYR A 194 11.80 -60.88 44.56
CA TYR A 194 11.21 -60.92 43.23
C TYR A 194 9.80 -61.51 43.26
N GLN A 195 8.84 -60.80 42.67
CA GLN A 195 7.44 -61.24 42.53
C GLN A 195 7.02 -61.24 41.06
N ALA A 196 6.27 -62.26 40.65
CA ALA A 196 5.70 -62.31 39.31
C ALA A 196 4.45 -61.44 39.23
N ASP A 197 4.36 -60.62 38.19
CA ASP A 197 3.17 -59.87 37.81
C ASP A 197 2.93 -60.02 36.30
N ALA A 198 1.82 -60.67 35.93
CA ALA A 198 1.46 -60.92 34.54
C ALA A 198 0.84 -59.69 33.84
N ALA A 199 0.50 -58.62 34.57
CA ALA A 199 0.03 -57.38 33.97
C ALA A 199 1.17 -56.54 33.36
N LEU A 200 2.43 -56.81 33.73
CA LEU A 200 3.61 -56.14 33.20
C LEU A 200 4.04 -56.74 31.85
N MET A 201 4.46 -55.89 30.92
CA MET A 201 5.08 -56.36 29.69
C MET A 201 6.50 -56.91 29.91
N GLU A 202 6.88 -57.84 29.03
CA GLU A 202 8.24 -58.39 28.95
C GLU A 202 9.28 -57.27 28.76
N GLY A 203 10.37 -57.31 29.53
CA GLY A 203 11.43 -56.29 29.52
C GLY A 203 11.18 -55.07 30.42
N GLY A 204 10.06 -55.03 31.16
CA GLY A 204 9.75 -53.99 32.14
C GLY A 204 9.84 -54.48 33.60
N CYS A 205 10.09 -53.58 34.54
CA CYS A 205 10.05 -53.89 35.97
C CYS A 205 9.36 -52.78 36.76
N ARG A 206 8.75 -53.15 37.89
CA ARG A 206 8.22 -52.19 38.87
C ARG A 206 8.86 -52.47 40.20
N VAL A 207 9.40 -51.45 40.83
CA VAL A 207 10.13 -51.57 42.09
C VAL A 207 9.36 -50.85 43.18
N GLU A 208 8.99 -51.58 44.23
CA GLU A 208 8.26 -51.06 45.37
C GLU A 208 9.11 -51.18 46.62
N THR A 209 9.24 -50.06 47.31
CA THR A 209 9.91 -49.96 48.60
C THR A 209 8.97 -49.36 49.62
N ARG A 210 9.41 -49.21 50.88
CA ARG A 210 8.53 -48.73 51.96
C ARG A 210 7.99 -47.32 51.72
N HIS A 211 8.75 -46.51 50.98
CA HIS A 211 8.45 -45.09 50.82
C HIS A 211 8.36 -44.65 49.36
N THR A 212 8.67 -45.52 48.39
CA THR A 212 8.71 -45.14 46.98
C THR A 212 8.27 -46.28 46.08
N LEU A 213 7.49 -45.93 45.05
CA LEU A 213 7.17 -46.82 43.94
C LEU A 213 7.88 -46.28 42.70
N LEU A 214 8.86 -47.03 42.19
CA LEU A 214 9.56 -46.71 40.97
C LEU A 214 8.98 -47.53 39.82
N ASP A 215 8.45 -46.83 38.82
CA ASP A 215 7.90 -47.42 37.62
C ASP A 215 8.94 -47.43 36.49
N PHE A 216 9.51 -48.60 36.24
CA PHE A 216 10.44 -48.89 35.15
C PHE A 216 9.77 -49.78 34.09
N THR A 217 8.46 -49.61 33.88
CA THR A 217 7.75 -50.22 32.74
C THR A 217 8.33 -49.75 31.41
N VAL A 218 8.17 -50.58 30.38
CA VAL A 218 8.66 -50.27 29.04
C VAL A 218 8.04 -48.98 28.51
N GLU A 219 6.75 -48.78 28.77
CA GLU A 219 6.00 -47.58 28.39
C GLU A 219 6.54 -46.33 29.07
N LYS A 220 6.76 -46.37 30.39
CA LYS A 220 7.24 -45.21 31.13
C LYS A 220 8.66 -44.83 30.73
N ARG A 221 9.52 -45.82 30.48
CA ARG A 221 10.87 -45.59 29.97
C ARG A 221 10.87 -45.01 28.57
N PHE A 222 10.08 -45.59 27.65
CA PHE A 222 9.91 -45.04 26.30
C PHE A 222 9.44 -43.59 26.34
N GLN A 223 8.41 -43.29 27.14
CA GLN A 223 7.90 -41.93 27.29
C GLN A 223 8.97 -40.97 27.82
N THR A 224 9.70 -41.36 28.87
CA THR A 224 10.77 -40.54 29.45
C THR A 224 11.89 -40.27 28.46
N THR A 225 12.33 -41.29 27.70
CA THR A 225 13.39 -41.13 26.69
C THR A 225 12.94 -40.23 25.54
N VAL A 226 11.72 -40.42 25.04
CA VAL A 226 11.14 -39.56 23.99
C VAL A 226 11.07 -38.11 24.48
N GLN A 227 10.55 -37.87 25.70
CA GLN A 227 10.49 -36.53 26.28
C GLN A 227 11.88 -35.90 26.41
N GLN A 228 12.88 -36.64 26.91
CA GLN A 228 14.25 -36.14 27.00
C GLN A 228 14.86 -35.79 25.64
N MET A 229 14.59 -36.58 24.60
CA MET A 229 15.07 -36.29 23.24
C MET A 229 14.38 -35.06 22.65
N LEU A 230 13.06 -34.93 22.80
CA LEU A 230 12.32 -33.74 22.37
C LEU A 230 12.84 -32.48 23.09
N SER A 231 12.99 -32.52 24.42
CA SER A 231 13.49 -31.37 25.19
C SER A 231 14.90 -30.93 24.77
N ARG A 232 15.79 -31.88 24.46
CA ARG A 232 17.14 -31.56 23.95
C ARG A 232 17.11 -30.87 22.59
N HIS A 233 16.20 -31.26 21.71
CA HIS A 233 16.07 -30.64 20.41
C HIS A 233 15.38 -29.28 20.48
N SER A 234 14.37 -29.10 21.33
CA SER A 234 13.75 -27.78 21.54
C SER A 234 14.74 -26.76 22.11
N ASP A 235 15.66 -27.18 22.98
CA ASP A 235 16.69 -26.29 23.55
C ASP A 235 17.84 -25.97 22.57
N GLY A 236 18.07 -26.82 21.55
CA GLY A 236 19.14 -26.66 20.57
C GLY A 236 18.82 -25.72 19.40
N VAL A 237 17.54 -25.56 19.03
CA VAL A 237 17.13 -24.77 17.85
C VAL A 237 17.26 -23.25 18.08
N SER A 238 17.26 -22.78 19.33
CA SER A 238 17.34 -21.34 19.66
C SER A 238 18.66 -20.65 19.28
N MET A 239 19.76 -21.37 19.02
CA MET A 239 21.11 -20.77 18.90
C MET A 239 21.78 -20.94 17.53
N GLN A 240 21.19 -21.68 16.59
CA GLN A 240 21.80 -21.93 15.26
C GLN A 240 21.05 -21.24 14.11
N GLU A 241 19.71 -21.19 14.13
CA GLU A 241 18.95 -20.60 13.01
C GLU A 241 19.14 -19.07 12.87
N THR A 242 19.46 -18.37 13.97
CA THR A 242 19.73 -16.91 13.93
C THR A 242 21.05 -16.56 13.25
N LYS A 243 22.01 -17.50 13.15
CA LYS A 243 23.28 -17.28 12.44
C LYS A 243 23.15 -17.55 10.95
N ASP A 244 22.51 -18.66 10.58
CA ASP A 244 22.37 -19.06 9.18
C ASP A 244 21.52 -18.08 8.35
N PHE A 245 20.49 -17.46 8.95
CA PHE A 245 19.68 -16.44 8.26
C PHE A 245 20.40 -15.08 8.11
N THR A 246 21.25 -14.71 9.09
CA THR A 246 21.96 -13.42 9.05
C THR A 246 23.10 -13.45 8.04
N ASP A 247 23.77 -14.59 7.89
CA ASP A 247 24.83 -14.78 6.90
C ASP A 247 24.28 -14.86 5.46
N GLN A 248 23.12 -15.49 5.25
CA GLN A 248 22.47 -15.55 3.92
C GLN A 248 21.87 -14.21 3.46
N MET A 249 21.41 -13.36 4.39
CA MET A 249 20.86 -12.04 4.06
C MET A 249 21.97 -11.01 3.75
N GLY A 250 23.20 -11.25 4.22
CA GLY A 250 24.38 -10.46 3.86
C GLY A 250 24.81 -10.62 2.40
N GLU A 251 24.68 -11.82 1.83
CA GLU A 251 25.09 -12.11 0.45
C GLU A 251 24.09 -11.66 -0.63
N MET A 252 22.81 -11.45 -0.27
CA MET A 252 21.79 -10.96 -1.22
C MET A 252 21.61 -9.42 -1.23
N SER A 253 22.31 -8.69 -0.36
CA SER A 253 22.21 -7.22 -0.27
C SER A 253 23.13 -6.47 -1.26
N ASP A 254 23.85 -7.17 -2.12
CA ASP A 254 24.67 -6.58 -3.19
C ASP A 254 23.85 -6.12 -4.42
N LEU A 255 22.53 -5.90 -4.26
CA LEU A 255 21.73 -5.21 -5.27
C LEU A 255 21.54 -3.72 -4.93
N HIS A 256 22.50 -2.93 -5.43
CA HIS A 256 22.34 -1.54 -5.87
C HIS A 256 22.23 -0.40 -4.83
N ARG A 257 23.15 -0.37 -3.85
CA ARG A 257 23.48 0.87 -3.11
C ARG A 257 23.92 2.03 -4.03
N ASP A 258 24.49 1.70 -5.19
CA ASP A 258 25.08 2.64 -6.16
C ASP A 258 24.05 3.52 -6.92
N LEU A 259 22.76 3.16 -6.93
CA LEU A 259 21.69 3.90 -7.64
C LEU A 259 21.00 4.93 -6.74
N LEU A 260 21.06 4.73 -5.42
CA LEU A 260 20.47 5.66 -4.45
C LEU A 260 21.38 6.86 -4.20
N GLU A 261 22.71 6.69 -4.22
CA GLU A 261 23.66 7.82 -4.11
C GLU A 261 23.61 8.72 -5.36
N LYS A 262 23.40 8.13 -6.55
CA LYS A 262 23.31 8.89 -7.81
C LYS A 262 22.06 9.75 -7.95
N ASN A 263 20.96 9.38 -7.29
CA ASN A 263 19.71 10.15 -7.27
C ASN A 263 19.69 11.25 -6.20
N ALA A 264 20.58 11.19 -5.19
CA ALA A 264 20.69 12.21 -4.16
C ALA A 264 21.46 13.47 -4.63
N GLU A 265 22.31 13.34 -5.65
CA GLU A 265 23.06 14.48 -6.21
C GLU A 265 22.25 15.32 -7.22
N ALA A 266 21.14 14.80 -7.75
CA ALA A 266 20.33 15.46 -8.78
C ALA A 266 19.29 16.47 -8.22
N SER A 267 19.23 16.67 -6.90
CA SER A 267 18.23 17.52 -6.25
C SER A 267 18.86 18.51 -5.27
N GLN A 268 19.72 19.40 -5.77
CA GLN A 268 20.11 20.63 -5.07
C GLN A 268 19.37 21.83 -5.68
N PRO A 269 18.69 22.68 -4.88
CA PRO A 269 18.19 23.96 -5.36
C PRO A 269 19.34 24.96 -5.52
N ALA A 270 19.29 25.73 -6.61
CA ALA A 270 20.30 26.74 -6.98
C ALA A 270 20.45 27.85 -5.91
N PRO A 271 21.67 28.36 -5.66
CA PRO A 271 21.88 29.47 -4.74
C PRO A 271 21.56 30.83 -5.40
N GLU A 272 20.75 31.63 -4.70
CA GLU A 272 20.50 33.05 -4.98
C GLU A 272 21.79 33.88 -4.85
N ALA A 273 21.92 34.85 -5.74
CA ALA A 273 23.03 35.79 -5.81
C ALA A 273 23.09 36.69 -4.57
N ALA A 274 24.22 36.64 -3.85
CA ALA A 274 24.58 37.62 -2.83
C ALA A 274 25.54 38.66 -3.43
N THR A 275 25.02 39.86 -3.60
CA THR A 275 25.72 41.10 -3.96
C THR A 275 26.57 41.58 -2.77
N GLU A 276 27.78 42.07 -3.06
CA GLU A 276 28.75 42.66 -2.11
C GLU A 276 28.19 43.81 -1.27
N PRO A 277 28.70 44.07 -0.04
CA PRO A 277 28.52 45.35 0.61
C PRO A 277 29.78 46.23 0.48
N SER A 278 29.60 47.37 -0.19
CA SER A 278 30.46 48.56 -0.11
C SER A 278 30.14 49.38 1.15
N LYS A 279 31.15 50.06 1.68
CA LYS A 279 31.12 50.95 2.86
C LYS A 279 30.27 52.21 2.68
N ALA A 280 29.80 52.70 3.83
CA ALA A 280 29.81 54.10 4.33
C ALA A 280 28.48 54.86 4.49
N GLU A 281 28.40 55.56 5.65
CA GLU A 281 27.63 56.76 6.03
C GLU A 281 26.10 56.61 6.28
N GLU A 282 25.61 56.73 7.52
CA GLU A 282 25.37 57.90 8.41
C GLU A 282 23.93 58.45 8.34
N GLY A 283 23.34 58.75 9.51
CA GLY A 283 22.09 59.52 9.71
C GLY A 283 20.88 58.65 10.10
N GLU A 284 20.37 58.61 11.33
CA GLU A 284 19.72 59.65 12.17
C GLU A 284 18.18 59.45 12.25
N ALA A 285 17.66 59.64 13.47
CA ALA A 285 16.25 59.70 13.94
C ALA A 285 15.45 58.37 14.05
N ASP A 286 15.15 57.83 15.23
CA ASP A 286 14.31 58.35 16.34
C ASP A 286 12.82 58.48 15.97
N LYS A 287 11.97 57.48 16.34
CA LYS A 287 10.87 57.65 17.32
C LYS A 287 9.76 56.57 17.30
N LEU A 288 9.29 56.31 18.54
CA LEU A 288 7.95 55.90 19.01
C LEU A 288 7.55 54.42 18.90
N LYS A 289 7.56 53.69 20.02
CA LYS A 289 6.46 53.46 21.02
C LYS A 289 5.55 52.29 20.62
N GLN A 290 5.61 51.15 21.33
CA GLN A 290 4.80 50.82 22.54
C GLN A 290 3.28 50.77 22.29
N ALA A 291 2.67 49.68 22.78
CA ALA A 291 1.24 49.29 22.81
C ALA A 291 0.91 48.20 21.77
N SER A 292 0.44 46.99 22.07
CA SER A 292 -0.16 46.45 23.30
C SER A 292 -0.01 44.93 23.36
N SER A 293 0.31 44.41 24.54
CA SER A 293 -0.15 43.12 25.07
C SER A 293 -1.59 43.26 25.60
N GLU A 294 -2.23 42.13 25.95
CA GLU A 294 -3.52 41.99 26.66
C GLU A 294 -4.77 42.24 25.75
N THR A 295 -5.79 41.37 25.66
CA THR A 295 -6.47 40.61 26.73
C THR A 295 -7.24 39.42 26.16
N GLN A 296 -7.17 38.35 26.95
CA GLN A 296 -7.96 37.13 27.05
C GLN A 296 -9.39 37.43 27.56
N GLU A 297 -10.44 36.86 26.96
CA GLU A 297 -11.61 36.32 27.72
C GLU A 297 -12.70 35.77 26.79
N THR A 298 -12.96 34.48 26.96
CA THR A 298 -14.22 33.78 26.69
C THR A 298 -15.33 34.30 27.61
N PRO A 299 -16.60 34.11 27.23
CA PRO A 299 -17.54 33.59 28.22
C PRO A 299 -18.36 32.40 27.73
N GLU A 300 -18.59 31.50 28.69
CA GLU A 300 -19.65 30.50 28.75
C GLU A 300 -21.03 31.12 28.54
N GLY A 301 -21.95 30.31 28.02
CA GLY A 301 -23.38 30.59 27.98
C GLY A 301 -24.14 29.28 27.81
N ASP A 302 -24.58 28.73 28.95
CA ASP A 302 -25.64 27.75 29.09
C ASP A 302 -26.95 28.23 28.43
N ASP A 303 -27.70 27.31 27.82
CA ASP A 303 -29.18 27.33 27.71
C ASP A 303 -29.62 25.91 27.29
N GLU A 304 -30.12 25.11 28.23
CA GLU A 304 -31.55 24.85 28.49
C GLU A 304 -32.34 24.13 27.37
N SER A 305 -32.72 22.90 27.72
CA SER A 305 -34.08 22.34 27.58
C SER A 305 -34.74 22.29 26.20
N GLY A 306 -34.82 21.06 25.66
CA GLY A 306 -35.73 20.64 24.59
C GLY A 306 -35.70 19.13 24.41
#